data_AF-A0A1C6D0R1-F1
#
_entry.id   AF-A0A1C6D0R1-F1
#
_cell.length_a   1.000
_cell.length_b   1.000
_cell.length_c   1.000
_cell.angle_alpha   90.00
_cell.angle_beta   90.00
_cell.angle_gamma   90.00
#
_symmetry.space_group_name_H-M   'P 1'
#
loop_
_entity.id
_entity.type
_entity.pdbx_description
1 polymer ?
#
loop_
_entity_poly.entity_id
_entity_poly.type
_entity_poly.pdbx_seq_one_letter_code
_entity_poly.pdbx_strand_id
1 'polypeptide(L)'
;MKSQTSLAARNCRLQEWSQMVHSCNNRPIGMSVNEWCRENSITTANYYYRMTQVRKACLDSLSDEAVNQEVVPVPMNLVAPAEESCIKKLLPESVKGSSLEFDFHGATLRVTDQTSDALLAKVLGVLAHVE
;
A
#
# COMPACT_ATOMS: atom_id res chain seq x y z
N MET A 1 -21.34 30.12 13.57
CA MET A 1 -22.13 29.14 12.78
C MET A 1 -21.75 29.31 11.32
N LYS A 2 -21.42 28.24 10.60
CA LYS A 2 -21.22 28.30 9.14
C LYS A 2 -22.60 28.40 8.47
N SER A 3 -22.77 29.29 7.49
CA SER A 3 -24.04 29.36 6.74
C SER A 3 -24.25 28.10 5.91
N GLN A 4 -25.51 27.75 5.62
CA GLN A 4 -25.85 26.59 4.78
C GLN A 4 -25.14 26.67 3.40
N THR A 5 -25.10 27.86 2.80
CA THR A 5 -24.39 28.12 1.54
C THR A 5 -22.88 27.87 1.66
N SER A 6 -22.26 28.30 2.75
CA SER A 6 -20.81 28.08 2.97
C SER A 6 -20.46 26.61 3.15
N LEU A 7 -21.37 25.84 3.78
CA LEU A 7 -21.23 24.40 3.96
C LEU A 7 -21.36 23.67 2.61
N ALA A 8 -22.38 24.01 1.83
CA ALA A 8 -22.59 23.44 0.50
C ALA A 8 -21.38 23.72 -0.43
N ALA A 9 -20.88 24.96 -0.45
CA ALA A 9 -19.71 25.33 -1.24
C ALA A 9 -18.43 24.59 -0.79
N ARG A 10 -18.27 24.34 0.51
CA ARG A 10 -17.17 23.52 1.02
C ARG A 10 -17.29 22.07 0.54
N ASN A 11 -18.49 21.49 0.59
CA ASN A 11 -18.71 20.10 0.18
C ASN A 11 -18.48 19.91 -1.32
N CYS A 12 -18.92 20.84 -2.18
CA CYS A 12 -18.60 20.79 -3.61
C CYS A 12 -17.08 20.77 -3.85
N ARG A 13 -16.34 21.69 -3.22
CA ARG A 13 -14.87 21.71 -3.35
C ARG A 13 -14.22 20.41 -2.89
N LEU A 14 -14.68 19.85 -1.78
CA LEU A 14 -14.15 18.58 -1.27
C LEU A 14 -14.41 17.42 -2.24
N GLN A 15 -15.56 17.40 -2.90
CA GLN A 15 -15.87 16.39 -3.92
C GLN A 15 -15.00 16.55 -5.18
N GLU A 16 -14.79 17.79 -5.65
CA GLU A 16 -13.87 18.04 -6.77
C GLU A 16 -12.43 17.65 -6.41
N TRP A 17 -12.00 17.98 -5.19
CA TRP A 17 -10.66 17.65 -4.72
C TRP A 17 -10.47 16.15 -4.50
N SER A 18 -11.50 15.42 -4.07
CA SER A 18 -11.40 13.97 -3.92
C SER A 18 -11.22 13.27 -5.27
N GLN A 19 -11.94 13.73 -6.30
CA GLN A 19 -11.76 13.25 -7.68
C GLN A 19 -10.35 13.54 -8.19
N MET A 20 -9.84 14.74 -7.97
CA MET A 20 -8.47 15.12 -8.35
C MET A 20 -7.40 14.27 -7.66
N VAL A 21 -7.54 14.03 -6.34
CA VAL A 21 -6.62 13.16 -5.59
C VAL A 21 -6.68 11.73 -6.12
N HIS A 22 -7.87 11.22 -6.42
CA HIS A 22 -8.04 9.92 -7.03
C HIS A 22 -7.35 9.82 -8.40
N SER A 23 -7.54 10.81 -9.27
CA SER A 23 -6.88 10.87 -10.58
C SER A 23 -5.35 10.94 -10.48
N CYS A 24 -4.80 11.70 -9.52
CA CYS A 24 -3.35 11.74 -9.27
C CYS A 24 -2.81 10.41 -8.72
N ASN A 25 -3.57 9.71 -7.88
CA ASN A 25 -3.20 8.38 -7.39
C ASN A 25 -3.18 7.32 -8.50
N ASN A 26 -4.02 7.50 -9.54
CA ASN A 26 -4.08 6.64 -10.71
C ASN A 26 -3.24 7.15 -11.90
N ARG A 27 -2.28 8.04 -11.65
CA ARG A 27 -1.36 8.53 -12.70
C ARG A 27 -0.51 7.39 -13.30
N PRO A 28 -0.02 7.53 -14.54
CA PRO A 28 0.84 6.53 -15.17
C PRO A 28 2.05 6.14 -14.30
N ILE A 29 2.46 4.87 -14.39
CA ILE A 29 3.64 4.37 -13.71
C ILE A 29 4.87 5.17 -14.19
N GLY A 30 5.70 5.61 -13.26
CA GLY A 30 6.87 6.45 -13.54
C GLY A 30 6.58 7.96 -13.58
N MET A 31 5.32 8.39 -13.63
CA MET A 31 4.97 9.81 -13.52
C MET A 31 5.06 10.27 -12.06
N SER A 32 5.76 11.38 -11.82
CA SER A 32 5.82 12.01 -10.50
C SER A 32 4.55 12.84 -10.21
N VAL A 33 4.27 13.10 -8.93
CA VAL A 33 3.18 14.00 -8.52
C VAL A 33 3.40 15.41 -9.06
N ASN A 34 4.66 15.87 -9.14
CA ASN A 34 5.00 17.21 -9.63
C ASN A 34 4.64 17.35 -11.12
N GLU A 35 4.98 16.36 -11.94
CA GLU A 35 4.63 16.33 -13.37
C GLU A 35 3.12 16.29 -13.57
N TRP A 36 2.42 15.43 -12.84
CA TRP A 36 0.95 15.37 -12.89
C TRP A 36 0.32 16.72 -12.53
N CYS A 37 0.85 17.40 -11.49
CA CYS A 37 0.38 18.73 -11.10
C CYS A 37 0.59 19.76 -12.22
N ARG A 38 1.75 19.73 -12.89
CA ARG A 38 2.06 20.61 -14.02
C ARG A 38 1.10 20.39 -15.20
N GLU A 39 0.81 19.15 -15.55
CA GLU A 39 -0.16 18.81 -16.61
C GLU A 39 -1.59 19.24 -16.26
N ASN A 40 -1.95 19.17 -14.98
CA ASN A 40 -3.27 19.56 -14.47
C ASN A 40 -3.35 21.04 -14.06
N SER A 41 -2.34 21.85 -14.41
CA SER A 41 -2.28 23.30 -14.12
C SER A 41 -2.51 23.65 -12.64
N ILE A 42 -1.97 22.84 -11.73
CA ILE A 42 -1.99 23.12 -10.29
C ILE A 42 -0.56 23.11 -9.73
N THR A 43 -0.35 23.81 -8.62
CA THR A 43 0.91 23.73 -7.90
C THR A 43 0.93 22.49 -7.00
N THR A 44 2.11 21.90 -6.82
CA THR A 44 2.33 20.77 -5.89
C THR A 44 1.87 21.10 -4.46
N ALA A 45 2.08 22.35 -4.01
CA ALA A 45 1.59 22.81 -2.72
C ALA A 45 0.05 22.79 -2.62
N ASN A 46 -0.64 23.24 -3.68
CA ASN A 46 -2.10 23.21 -3.72
C ASN A 46 -2.63 21.77 -3.74
N TYR A 47 -1.98 20.87 -4.48
CA TYR A 47 -2.31 19.44 -4.46
C TYR A 47 -2.26 18.86 -3.04
N TYR A 48 -1.14 19.02 -2.32
CA TYR A 48 -1.00 18.47 -0.98
C TYR A 48 -1.93 19.14 0.04
N TYR A 49 -2.22 20.43 -0.12
CA TYR A 49 -3.26 21.11 0.66
C TYR A 49 -4.63 20.45 0.44
N ARG A 50 -5.07 20.30 -0.81
CA ARG A 50 -6.36 19.68 -1.17
C ARG A 50 -6.46 18.25 -0.67
N MET A 51 -5.42 17.44 -0.86
CA MET A 51 -5.33 16.07 -0.33
C MET A 51 -5.49 16.04 1.20
N THR A 52 -4.84 16.97 1.90
CA THR A 52 -4.96 17.08 3.36
C THR A 52 -6.39 17.43 3.78
N GLN A 53 -7.06 18.34 3.06
CA GLN A 53 -8.45 18.70 3.35
C GLN A 53 -9.41 17.54 3.10
N VAL A 54 -9.21 16.77 2.03
CA VAL A 54 -9.99 15.55 1.75
C VAL A 54 -9.82 14.53 2.86
N ARG A 55 -8.58 14.24 3.28
CA ARG A 55 -8.32 13.28 4.38
C ARG A 55 -9.00 13.71 5.67
N LYS A 56 -8.91 14.99 6.03
CA LYS A 56 -9.58 15.54 7.23
C LYS A 56 -11.10 15.36 7.15
N ALA A 57 -11.71 15.70 6.01
CA ALA A 57 -13.15 15.53 5.84
C ALA A 57 -13.60 14.06 5.94
N CYS A 58 -12.81 13.12 5.42
CA CYS A 58 -13.06 11.69 5.60
C CYS A 58 -13.02 11.29 7.08
N LEU A 59 -12.01 11.72 7.82
CA LEU A 59 -11.89 11.43 9.25
C LEU A 59 -13.04 12.06 10.06
N ASP A 60 -13.39 13.31 9.78
CA ASP A 60 -14.50 14.01 10.43
C ASP A 60 -15.82 13.25 10.21
N SER A 61 -16.04 12.66 9.01
CA SER A 61 -17.24 11.87 8.72
C SER A 61 -17.30 10.51 9.43
N LEU A 62 -16.15 9.95 9.82
CA LEU A 62 -16.09 8.71 10.59
C LEU A 62 -16.38 8.94 12.08
N SER A 63 -16.25 10.19 12.55
CA SER A 63 -16.20 10.52 13.97
C SER A 63 -17.53 10.45 14.73
N ASP A 64 -18.67 10.18 14.07
CA ASP A 64 -19.97 10.07 14.76
C ASP A 64 -20.52 8.63 14.86
N GLU A 65 -20.06 7.68 14.04
CA GLU A 65 -20.55 6.28 14.09
C GLU A 65 -19.46 5.24 14.45
N ALA A 66 -18.18 5.61 14.42
CA ALA A 66 -17.10 4.63 14.38
C ALA A 66 -16.08 4.68 15.53
N VAL A 67 -16.48 4.86 16.80
CA VAL A 67 -15.61 4.45 17.93
C VAL A 67 -16.43 4.00 19.17
N ASN A 68 -17.31 3.01 19.01
CA ASN A 68 -17.47 1.99 20.05
C ASN A 68 -16.58 0.79 19.69
N GLN A 69 -15.29 1.04 19.45
CA GLN A 69 -14.32 -0.04 19.50
C GLN A 69 -14.16 -0.40 20.97
N GLU A 70 -15.01 -1.32 21.44
CA GLU A 70 -14.81 -2.00 22.70
C GLU A 70 -13.39 -2.58 22.66
N VAL A 71 -12.53 -2.10 23.57
CA VAL A 71 -11.15 -2.56 23.68
C VAL A 71 -11.20 -3.99 24.22
N VAL A 72 -11.29 -4.96 23.32
CA VAL A 72 -11.23 -6.38 23.68
C VAL A 72 -9.77 -6.74 23.94
N PRO A 73 -9.42 -7.28 25.12
CA PRO A 73 -8.08 -7.77 25.39
C PRO A 73 -7.65 -8.79 24.35
N VAL A 74 -6.58 -8.50 23.61
CA VAL A 74 -5.97 -9.47 22.70
C VAL A 74 -5.19 -10.46 23.56
N PRO A 75 -5.50 -11.77 23.49
CA PRO A 75 -4.79 -12.75 24.29
C PRO A 75 -3.31 -12.81 23.85
N MET A 76 -2.40 -12.81 24.83
CA MET A 76 -0.95 -12.65 24.63
C MET A 76 -0.32 -13.69 23.71
N ASN A 77 -0.95 -14.86 23.55
CA ASN A 77 -0.52 -15.90 22.61
C ASN A 77 -0.62 -15.47 21.12
N LEU A 78 -1.36 -14.40 20.82
CA LEU A 78 -1.44 -13.79 19.47
C LEU A 78 -0.44 -12.64 19.27
N VAL A 79 0.15 -12.15 20.35
CA VAL A 79 1.18 -11.10 20.34
C VAL A 79 2.54 -11.76 20.34
N ALA A 80 2.85 -12.48 19.26
CA ALA A 80 4.24 -12.84 18.98
C ALA A 80 5.03 -11.54 18.74
N PRO A 81 6.29 -11.41 19.21
CA PRO A 81 7.12 -10.28 18.82
C PRO A 81 7.23 -10.31 17.29
N ALA A 82 6.67 -9.27 16.66
CA ALA A 82 6.78 -9.06 15.24
C ALA A 82 8.24 -8.66 14.95
N GLU A 83 9.06 -9.66 14.68
CA GLU A 83 10.29 -9.51 13.92
C GLU A 83 9.87 -9.12 12.50
N GLU A 84 9.81 -7.81 12.28
CA GLU A 84 9.95 -7.10 11.01
C GLU A 84 9.02 -7.43 9.82
N SER A 85 8.39 -6.35 9.34
CA SER A 85 7.91 -6.12 7.97
C SER A 85 6.54 -6.67 7.57
N CYS A 86 5.54 -5.79 7.74
CA CYS A 86 4.14 -5.98 7.37
C CYS A 86 3.81 -5.85 5.86
N ILE A 87 4.73 -6.16 4.94
CA ILE A 87 4.46 -6.00 3.49
C ILE A 87 4.89 -7.23 2.68
N LYS A 88 4.40 -8.44 2.98
CA LYS A 88 4.43 -9.59 2.04
C LYS A 88 3.28 -10.59 2.25
N LYS A 89 2.01 -10.13 2.21
CA LYS A 89 0.85 -11.05 2.12
C LYS A 89 0.00 -10.79 0.87
N LEU A 90 0.64 -10.98 -0.29
CA LEU A 90 0.00 -11.52 -1.49
C LEU A 90 0.86 -12.71 -1.93
N LEU A 91 0.88 -13.78 -1.13
CA LEU A 91 1.35 -15.08 -1.60
C LEU A 91 0.62 -16.18 -0.81
N PRO A 92 0.20 -17.29 -1.45
CA PRO A 92 -0.59 -18.32 -0.82
C PRO A 92 0.13 -18.99 0.34
N GLU A 93 -0.70 -19.43 1.27
CA GLU A 93 -0.43 -20.20 2.48
C GLU A 93 0.90 -20.95 2.55
N SER A 94 1.66 -20.57 3.58
CA SER A 94 2.44 -21.43 4.47
C SER A 94 2.46 -22.93 4.11
N VAL A 95 3.44 -23.32 3.30
CA VAL A 95 4.09 -24.61 3.51
C VAL A 95 4.99 -24.41 4.73
N LYS A 96 4.59 -24.95 5.88
CA LYS A 96 5.44 -25.03 7.08
C LYS A 96 6.60 -25.98 6.77
N GLY A 97 7.69 -25.44 6.25
CA GLY A 97 8.94 -26.15 6.03
C GLY A 97 10.09 -25.15 6.05
N SER A 98 11.26 -25.58 6.53
CA SER A 98 12.49 -24.80 6.39
C SER A 98 12.75 -24.60 4.90
N SER A 99 12.77 -23.34 4.47
CA SER A 99 13.06 -22.98 3.08
C SER A 99 14.21 -22.00 3.03
N LEU A 100 14.97 -22.08 1.95
CA LEU A 100 16.11 -21.22 1.70
C LEU A 100 15.89 -20.47 0.39
N GLU A 101 15.97 -19.14 0.44
CA GLU A 101 15.71 -18.26 -0.71
C GLU A 101 17.02 -17.61 -1.18
N PHE A 102 17.20 -17.57 -2.50
CA PHE A 102 18.30 -16.87 -3.16
C PHE A 102 17.75 -15.95 -4.23
N ASP A 103 18.33 -14.76 -4.36
CA ASP A 103 18.06 -13.84 -5.46
C ASP A 103 19.27 -13.78 -6.40
N PHE A 104 19.05 -14.06 -7.69
CA PHE A 104 20.08 -14.04 -8.73
C PHE A 104 19.54 -13.38 -10.00
N HIS A 105 20.15 -12.27 -10.45
CA HIS A 105 19.82 -11.56 -11.71
C HIS A 105 18.32 -11.26 -11.89
N GLY A 106 17.62 -10.93 -10.80
CA GLY A 106 16.18 -10.63 -10.80
C GLY A 106 15.26 -11.86 -10.77
N ALA A 107 15.81 -13.07 -10.70
CA ALA A 107 15.07 -14.29 -10.40
C ALA A 107 15.24 -14.67 -8.92
N THR A 108 14.14 -15.07 -8.28
CA THR A 108 14.13 -15.59 -6.91
C THR A 108 13.96 -17.10 -6.94
N LEU A 109 14.92 -17.84 -6.38
CA LEU A 109 14.88 -19.29 -6.22
C LEU A 109 14.58 -19.64 -4.76
N ARG A 110 13.49 -20.37 -4.52
CA ARG A 110 13.13 -20.94 -3.22
C ARG A 110 13.38 -22.44 -3.21
N VAL A 111 14.21 -22.91 -2.29
CA VAL A 111 14.52 -24.33 -2.05
C VAL A 111 13.83 -24.78 -0.77
N THR A 112 13.16 -25.93 -0.80
CA THR A 112 12.55 -26.55 0.38
C THR A 112 13.15 -27.93 0.62
N ASP A 113 12.83 -28.54 1.76
CA ASP A 113 13.18 -29.92 2.12
C ASP A 113 12.60 -30.98 1.16
N GLN A 114 11.57 -30.62 0.39
CA GLN A 114 10.95 -31.47 -0.63
C GLN A 114 11.56 -31.30 -2.03
N THR A 115 12.49 -30.36 -2.21
CA THR A 115 13.15 -30.16 -3.50
C THR A 115 14.13 -31.30 -3.75
N SER A 116 13.97 -32.02 -4.87
CA SER A 116 14.93 -33.07 -5.24
C SER A 116 16.28 -32.50 -5.69
N ASP A 117 17.37 -33.14 -5.26
CA ASP A 117 18.75 -32.77 -5.62
C ASP A 117 18.96 -32.67 -7.14
N ALA A 118 18.37 -33.61 -7.89
CA ALA A 118 18.48 -33.64 -9.35
C ALA A 118 17.81 -32.43 -10.02
N LEU A 119 16.69 -31.94 -9.47
CA LEU A 119 16.02 -30.73 -9.94
C LEU A 119 16.84 -29.49 -9.57
N LEU A 120 17.30 -29.41 -8.32
CA LEU A 120 18.07 -28.27 -7.82
C LEU A 120 19.37 -28.10 -8.63
N ALA A 121 20.11 -29.17 -8.88
CA ALA A 121 21.34 -29.14 -9.67
C ALA A 121 21.11 -28.65 -11.11
N LYS A 122 20.00 -29.06 -11.75
CA LYS A 122 19.65 -28.60 -13.11
C LYS A 122 19.33 -27.11 -13.13
N VAL A 123 18.54 -26.64 -12.17
CA VAL A 123 18.16 -25.22 -12.09
C VAL A 123 19.39 -24.35 -11.82
N LEU A 124 20.24 -24.73 -10.86
CA LEU A 124 21.49 -24.02 -10.58
C LEU A 124 22.45 -24.01 -11.77
N GLY A 125 22.53 -25.11 -12.53
CA GLY A 125 23.34 -25.19 -13.75
C GLY A 125 22.85 -24.24 -14.85
N VAL A 126 21.54 -24.11 -15.04
CA VAL A 126 20.96 -23.13 -15.97
C VAL A 126 21.23 -21.70 -15.50
N LEU A 127 21.04 -21.42 -14.21
CA LEU A 127 21.27 -20.09 -13.63
C LEU A 127 22.74 -19.65 -13.73
N ALA A 128 23.70 -20.57 -13.69
CA ALA A 128 25.12 -20.27 -13.86
C ALA A 128 25.49 -19.75 -15.27
N HIS A 129 24.57 -19.83 -16.24
CA HIS A 129 24.77 -19.36 -17.61
C HIS A 129 23.90 -18.14 -17.97
N VAL A 130 23.20 -17.57 -16.99
CA VAL A 130 22.46 -16.33 -17.13
C VAL A 130 23.41 -15.17 -16.81
N GLU A 131 23.80 -14.39 -17.81
CA GLU A 131 24.50 -13.11 -17.65
C GLU A 131 23.53 -11.97 -17.28
#